data_AF-A0A9N9QXH3-F1
#
_entry.id   AF-A0A9N9QXH3-F1
#
_cell.length_a   1.000
_cell.length_b   1.000
_cell.length_c   1.000
_cell.angle_alpha   90.00
_cell.angle_beta   90.00
_cell.angle_gamma   90.00
#
_symmetry.space_group_name_H-M   'P 1'
#
loop_
_entity.id
_entity.type
_entity.pdbx_description
1 polymer ?
#
loop_
_entity_poly.entity_id
_entity_poly.type
_entity_poly.pdbx_seq_one_letter_code
_entity_poly.pdbx_strand_id
1 'polypeptide(L)'
;MLSICDIVLNHTANESAWLRAHPEATYNCANCAHLRPAALLDAALARLARATAAGSHAPAGVPARLAHNHHLQALERVMAAQVEQLRLHEMFCCDVERLLHDFCAMARNKASCADEEARLAACGAALRRRLQALNAAAAAAVAAHLRAALDNCIACVRYERLQEDGPRIEEVSDKHPLVPRYFTWTDEDLADAEACVWGEGGERVSAHNGWVMDADPLQDFAAPEHDARVYLRRELIAWGDSVKLRYGAGPEDSPFLWAHMREYVELTAELFDGLRLDNCHSTPLHVSPPHHASYNYN
;
A
#
# COMPACT_ATOMS: atom_id res chain seq x y z
N MET A 1 15.75 -42.19 -0.28
CA MET A 1 15.44 -41.09 -1.21
C MET A 1 15.45 -39.84 -0.37
N LEU A 2 16.25 -38.83 -0.72
CA LEU A 2 16.25 -37.55 -0.01
C LEU A 2 15.10 -36.68 -0.55
N SER A 3 14.53 -35.85 0.32
CA SER A 3 13.38 -34.98 0.08
C SER A 3 13.68 -33.56 0.54
N ILE A 4 13.20 -32.57 -0.21
CA ILE A 4 13.35 -31.14 0.10
C ILE A 4 11.98 -30.49 0.04
N CYS A 5 11.71 -29.57 0.97
CA CYS A 5 10.47 -28.78 0.98
C CYS A 5 10.77 -27.29 0.79
N ASP A 6 9.89 -26.60 0.06
CA ASP A 6 9.91 -25.15 -0.01
C ASP A 6 9.38 -24.56 1.30
N ILE A 7 10.12 -23.59 1.85
CA ILE A 7 9.65 -22.73 2.93
C ILE A 7 9.39 -21.32 2.41
N VAL A 8 8.23 -20.77 2.78
CA VAL A 8 7.80 -19.42 2.38
C VAL A 8 7.67 -18.56 3.63
N LEU A 9 8.56 -17.56 3.75
CA LEU A 9 8.59 -16.68 4.91
C LEU A 9 8.00 -15.29 4.65
N ASN A 10 7.84 -14.88 3.39
CA ASN A 10 7.52 -13.48 3.04
C ASN A 10 6.01 -13.18 3.01
N HIS A 11 5.17 -14.21 2.83
CA HIS A 11 3.72 -14.06 2.66
C HIS A 11 2.97 -15.29 3.15
N THR A 12 1.66 -15.14 3.33
CA THR A 12 0.71 -16.24 3.54
C THR A 12 -0.51 -16.06 2.64
N ALA A 13 -1.29 -17.13 2.45
CA ALA A 13 -2.55 -17.06 1.71
C ALA A 13 -3.53 -16.07 2.36
N ASN A 14 -4.22 -15.25 1.56
CA ASN A 14 -5.05 -14.14 2.04
C ASN A 14 -6.32 -14.59 2.81
N GLU A 15 -6.65 -15.87 2.71
CA GLU A 15 -7.77 -16.55 3.37
C GLU A 15 -7.34 -17.33 4.64
N SER A 16 -6.06 -17.26 5.01
CA SER A 16 -5.53 -17.97 6.19
C SER A 16 -6.33 -17.62 7.45
N ALA A 17 -6.89 -18.64 8.11
CA ALA A 17 -7.83 -18.44 9.21
C ALA A 17 -7.24 -17.63 10.38
N TRP A 18 -5.94 -17.78 10.63
CA TRP A 18 -5.25 -17.07 11.71
C TRP A 18 -5.14 -15.56 11.46
N LEU A 19 -5.23 -15.07 10.22
CA LEU A 19 -5.15 -13.63 9.92
C LEU A 19 -6.24 -12.81 10.60
N ARG A 20 -7.41 -13.42 10.85
CA ARG A 20 -8.50 -12.75 11.58
C ARG A 20 -8.20 -12.62 13.07
N ALA A 21 -7.44 -13.56 13.63
CA ALA A 21 -7.03 -13.55 15.03
C ALA A 21 -5.76 -12.73 15.25
N HIS A 22 -4.89 -12.65 14.25
CA HIS A 22 -3.59 -12.00 14.29
C HIS A 22 -3.37 -11.04 13.10
N PRO A 23 -4.20 -10.00 12.93
CA PRO A 23 -4.03 -9.04 11.84
C PRO A 23 -2.71 -8.25 11.94
N GLU A 24 -2.13 -8.12 13.14
CA GLU A 24 -0.88 -7.40 13.39
C GLU A 24 0.35 -7.99 12.69
N ALA A 25 0.25 -9.26 12.29
CA ALA A 25 1.28 -10.02 11.60
C ALA A 25 1.42 -9.67 10.11
N THR A 26 0.53 -8.82 9.57
CA THR A 26 0.63 -8.30 8.20
C THR A 26 0.87 -6.80 8.19
N TYR A 27 1.26 -6.29 7.02
CA TYR A 27 1.18 -4.86 6.75
C TYR A 27 -0.28 -4.48 6.52
N ASN A 28 -0.90 -3.74 7.44
CA ASN A 28 -2.31 -3.36 7.36
C ASN A 28 -2.53 -1.85 7.65
N CYS A 29 -3.74 -1.34 7.42
CA CYS A 29 -4.02 0.09 7.58
C CYS A 29 -4.07 0.58 9.04
N ALA A 30 -4.18 -0.33 10.02
CA ALA A 30 -4.13 0.03 11.43
C ALA A 30 -2.67 0.20 11.92
N ASN A 31 -1.79 -0.75 11.61
CA ASN A 31 -0.39 -0.72 12.04
C ASN A 31 0.55 0.03 11.07
N CYS A 32 0.13 0.26 9.82
CA CYS A 32 0.90 0.96 8.78
C CYS A 32 0.07 2.10 8.18
N ALA A 33 -0.03 3.22 8.91
CA ALA A 33 -0.84 4.37 8.48
C ALA A 33 -0.42 4.96 7.12
N HIS A 34 0.85 4.82 6.74
CA HIS A 34 1.39 5.24 5.44
C HIS A 34 0.79 4.48 4.25
N LEU A 35 0.16 3.31 4.47
CA LEU A 35 -0.50 2.53 3.41
C LEU A 35 -1.95 2.99 3.14
N ARG A 36 -2.56 3.78 4.02
CA ARG A 36 -3.96 4.22 3.89
C ARG A 36 -4.27 4.95 2.56
N PRO A 37 -3.41 5.89 2.06
CA PRO A 37 -3.66 6.51 0.76
C PRO A 37 -3.69 5.49 -0.39
N ALA A 38 -2.81 4.48 -0.34
CA ALA A 38 -2.75 3.45 -1.36
C ALA A 38 -3.95 2.48 -1.27
N ALA A 39 -4.39 2.16 -0.06
CA ALA A 39 -5.59 1.35 0.15
C ALA A 39 -6.84 2.06 -0.38
N LEU A 40 -7.01 3.36 -0.10
CA LEU A 40 -8.11 4.14 -0.68
C LEU A 40 -8.08 4.18 -2.21
N LEU A 41 -6.89 4.36 -2.78
CA LEU A 41 -6.72 4.31 -4.23
C LEU A 41 -7.12 2.93 -4.78
N ASP A 42 -6.68 1.84 -4.14
CA ASP A 42 -7.03 0.47 -4.52
C ASP A 42 -8.54 0.21 -4.45
N ALA A 43 -9.22 0.68 -3.40
CA ALA A 43 -10.67 0.59 -3.25
C ALA A 43 -11.42 1.35 -4.36
N ALA A 44 -10.96 2.56 -4.71
CA ALA A 44 -11.54 3.35 -5.78
C ALA A 44 -11.36 2.69 -7.15
N LEU A 45 -10.19 2.14 -7.43
CA LEU A 45 -9.91 1.41 -8.68
C LEU A 45 -10.74 0.13 -8.78
N ALA A 46 -10.95 -0.58 -7.66
CA ALA A 46 -11.82 -1.76 -7.62
C ALA A 46 -13.30 -1.41 -7.88
N ARG A 47 -13.80 -0.31 -7.29
CA ARG A 47 -15.13 0.22 -7.60
C ARG A 47 -15.27 0.59 -9.08
N LEU A 48 -14.26 1.25 -9.64
CA LEU A 48 -14.21 1.58 -11.06
C LEU A 48 -14.24 0.31 -11.92
N ALA A 49 -13.49 -0.73 -11.56
CA ALA A 49 -13.50 -2.01 -12.27
C ALA A 49 -14.88 -2.67 -12.25
N ARG A 50 -15.55 -2.72 -11.09
CA ARG A 50 -16.92 -3.23 -10.96
C ARG A 50 -17.91 -2.42 -11.81
N ALA A 51 -17.82 -1.09 -11.79
CA ALA A 51 -18.68 -0.22 -12.60
C ALA A 51 -18.42 -0.37 -14.12
N THR A 52 -17.16 -0.55 -14.53
CA THR A 52 -16.81 -0.83 -15.93
C THR A 52 -17.34 -2.20 -16.38
N ALA A 53 -17.19 -3.24 -15.55
CA ALA A 53 -17.74 -4.56 -15.83
C ALA A 53 -19.28 -4.53 -15.98
N ALA A 54 -19.96 -3.72 -15.15
CA ALA A 54 -21.39 -3.47 -15.25
C ALA A 54 -21.80 -2.57 -16.44
N GLY A 55 -20.84 -2.08 -17.24
CA GLY A 55 -21.09 -1.25 -18.41
C GLY A 55 -21.40 0.23 -18.10
N SER A 56 -21.27 0.67 -16.84
CA SER A 56 -21.61 2.04 -16.43
C SER A 56 -20.76 3.12 -17.11
N HIS A 57 -19.54 2.77 -17.55
CA HIS A 57 -18.62 3.70 -18.23
C HIS A 57 -18.62 3.58 -19.76
N ALA A 58 -19.50 2.76 -20.35
CA ALA A 58 -19.60 2.64 -21.81
C ALA A 58 -19.90 3.99 -22.51
N PRO A 59 -20.78 4.88 -21.99
CA PRO A 59 -21.00 6.21 -22.57
C PRO A 59 -19.76 7.11 -22.55
N ALA A 60 -18.82 6.86 -21.62
CA ALA A 60 -17.54 7.58 -21.54
C ALA A 60 -16.46 6.98 -22.46
N GLY A 61 -16.79 5.95 -23.24
CA GLY A 61 -15.86 5.25 -24.12
C GLY A 61 -15.08 4.10 -23.46
N VAL A 62 -15.51 3.65 -22.27
CA VAL A 62 -14.90 2.55 -21.52
C VAL A 62 -15.90 1.39 -21.41
N PRO A 63 -15.98 0.51 -22.43
CA PRO A 63 -16.84 -0.66 -22.39
C PRO A 63 -16.28 -1.74 -21.44
N ALA A 64 -17.12 -2.73 -21.09
CA ALA A 64 -16.70 -3.93 -20.36
C ALA A 64 -15.74 -4.85 -21.16
N ARG A 65 -15.45 -4.52 -22.42
CA ARG A 65 -14.50 -5.23 -23.29
C ARG A 65 -13.50 -4.26 -23.92
N LEU A 66 -12.27 -4.26 -23.43
CA LEU A 66 -11.21 -3.35 -23.83
C LEU A 66 -10.40 -3.93 -25.01
N ALA A 67 -10.91 -3.76 -26.24
CA ALA A 67 -10.28 -4.29 -27.45
C ALA A 67 -9.42 -3.29 -28.26
N HIS A 68 -9.43 -2.00 -27.92
CA HIS A 68 -8.82 -0.95 -28.75
C HIS A 68 -8.08 0.11 -27.93
N ASN A 69 -7.04 0.72 -28.52
CA ASN A 69 -6.24 1.79 -27.89
C ASN A 69 -7.07 3.01 -27.45
N HIS A 70 -8.14 3.36 -28.16
CA HIS A 70 -8.98 4.49 -27.77
C HIS A 70 -9.78 4.21 -26.49
N HIS A 71 -10.04 2.94 -26.15
CA HIS A 71 -10.64 2.58 -24.86
C HIS A 71 -9.68 2.90 -23.70
N LEU A 72 -8.36 2.73 -23.88
CA LEU A 72 -7.36 3.06 -22.86
C LEU A 72 -7.26 4.58 -22.64
N GLN A 73 -7.32 5.37 -23.71
CA GLN A 73 -7.36 6.84 -23.61
C GLN A 73 -8.61 7.33 -22.87
N ALA A 74 -9.75 6.67 -23.10
CA ALA A 74 -10.97 6.94 -22.34
C ALA A 74 -10.83 6.51 -20.87
N LEU A 75 -10.25 5.34 -20.63
CA LEU A 75 -10.03 4.81 -19.28
C LEU A 75 -9.10 5.69 -18.47
N GLU A 76 -8.01 6.19 -19.06
CA GLU A 76 -7.08 7.12 -18.42
C GLU A 76 -7.80 8.38 -17.92
N ARG A 77 -8.68 8.97 -18.74
CA ARG A 77 -9.48 10.13 -18.33
C ARG A 77 -10.44 9.81 -17.19
N VAL A 78 -11.11 8.66 -17.24
CA VAL A 78 -12.04 8.23 -16.18
C VAL A 78 -11.29 7.94 -14.88
N MET A 79 -10.17 7.23 -14.94
CA MET A 79 -9.30 6.95 -13.79
C MET A 79 -8.77 8.26 -13.19
N ALA A 80 -8.26 9.18 -14.01
CA ALA A 80 -7.74 10.46 -13.53
C ALA A 80 -8.80 11.26 -12.77
N ALA A 81 -10.02 11.34 -13.30
CA ALA A 81 -11.13 12.02 -12.64
C ALA A 81 -11.50 11.35 -11.30
N GLN A 82 -11.51 10.01 -11.23
CA GLN A 82 -11.76 9.28 -9.98
C GLN A 82 -10.65 9.53 -8.95
N VAL A 83 -9.39 9.51 -9.37
CA VAL A 83 -8.23 9.75 -8.48
C VAL A 83 -8.23 11.18 -7.94
N GLU A 84 -8.61 12.17 -8.75
CA GLU A 84 -8.73 13.56 -8.30
C GLU A 84 -9.81 13.74 -7.23
N GLN A 85 -10.96 13.06 -7.39
CA GLN A 85 -12.07 13.11 -6.43
C GLN A 85 -11.70 12.57 -5.04
N LEU A 86 -10.71 11.67 -4.93
CA LEU A 86 -10.26 11.15 -3.64
C LEU A 86 -9.51 12.17 -2.79
N ARG A 87 -9.01 13.27 -3.38
CA ARG A 87 -8.27 14.33 -2.68
C ARG A 87 -7.14 13.79 -1.78
N LEU A 88 -6.46 12.72 -2.19
CA LEU A 88 -5.45 12.03 -1.37
C LEU A 88 -4.30 12.93 -0.91
N HIS A 89 -4.02 14.03 -1.61
CA HIS A 89 -3.03 15.04 -1.21
C HIS A 89 -3.33 15.68 0.16
N GLU A 90 -4.58 15.69 0.60
CA GLU A 90 -4.98 16.24 1.90
C GLU A 90 -4.43 15.42 3.07
N MET A 91 -4.21 14.13 2.86
CA MET A 91 -3.57 13.23 3.83
C MET A 91 -2.10 13.57 4.09
N PHE A 92 -1.50 14.40 3.23
CA PHE A 92 -0.10 14.84 3.31
C PHE A 92 0.03 16.34 3.63
N CYS A 93 -1.10 17.03 3.77
CA CYS A 93 -1.14 18.46 4.08
C CYS A 93 -1.43 18.69 5.56
N CYS A 94 -0.91 19.78 6.11
CA CYS A 94 -1.27 20.23 7.45
C CYS A 94 -2.49 21.16 7.43
N ASP A 95 -3.27 21.16 8.51
CA ASP A 95 -4.33 22.16 8.73
C ASP A 95 -3.71 23.50 9.13
N VAL A 96 -3.66 24.42 8.17
CA VAL A 96 -3.06 25.75 8.32
C VAL A 96 -3.79 26.57 9.38
N GLU A 97 -5.13 26.53 9.42
CA GLU A 97 -5.91 27.35 10.36
C GLU A 97 -5.73 26.85 11.80
N ARG A 98 -5.78 25.53 11.99
CA ARG A 98 -5.53 24.92 13.29
C ARG A 98 -4.13 25.23 13.79
N LEU A 99 -3.10 25.07 12.97
CA LEU A 99 -1.71 25.37 13.37
C LEU A 99 -1.50 26.86 13.69
N LEU A 100 -2.16 27.76 12.95
CA LEU A 100 -2.13 29.19 13.25
C LEU A 100 -2.84 29.54 14.54
N HIS A 101 -3.99 28.91 14.80
CA HIS A 101 -4.70 29.05 16.06
C HIS A 101 -3.82 28.62 17.25
N ASP A 102 -3.24 27.43 17.16
CA ASP A 102 -2.39 26.86 18.21
C ASP A 102 -1.13 27.72 18.44
N PHE A 103 -0.50 28.18 17.35
CA PHE A 103 0.63 29.09 17.41
C PHE A 103 0.28 30.40 18.14
N CYS A 104 -0.83 31.05 17.78
CA CYS A 104 -1.26 32.29 18.40
C CYS A 104 -1.60 32.10 19.88
N ALA A 105 -2.25 31.00 20.24
CA ALA A 105 -2.58 30.67 21.64
C ALA A 105 -1.32 30.47 22.49
N MET A 106 -0.33 29.72 21.98
CA MET A 106 0.93 29.47 22.68
C MET A 106 1.80 30.72 22.81
N ALA A 107 1.81 31.58 21.79
CA ALA A 107 2.65 32.77 21.75
C ALA A 107 2.17 33.87 22.71
N ARG A 108 0.84 34.01 22.89
CA ARG A 108 0.23 34.94 23.86
C ARG A 108 0.51 34.56 25.31
N ASN A 109 0.70 33.28 25.61
CA ASN A 109 0.99 32.79 26.96
C ASN A 109 2.44 33.03 27.41
N LYS A 110 3.28 33.71 26.61
CA LYS A 110 4.74 33.83 26.84
C LYS A 110 5.29 35.26 26.84
N ALA A 111 4.49 36.30 26.61
CA ALA A 111 5.03 37.67 26.53
C ALA A 111 4.11 38.72 27.20
N SER A 112 4.72 39.83 27.60
CA SER A 112 4.05 41.04 28.08
C SER A 112 4.71 42.27 27.43
N CYS A 113 4.27 42.67 26.23
CA CYS A 113 4.70 43.95 25.64
C CYS A 113 3.59 44.64 24.83
N ALA A 114 3.72 45.96 24.63
CA ALA A 114 2.70 46.79 24.00
C ALA A 114 2.50 46.53 22.48
N ASP A 115 3.52 46.01 21.78
CA ASP A 115 3.49 45.73 20.33
C ASP A 115 3.15 44.26 20.01
N GLU A 116 2.66 43.52 21.01
CA GLU A 116 2.51 42.07 20.91
C GLU A 116 1.50 41.65 19.83
N GLU A 117 0.40 42.38 19.68
CA GLU A 117 -0.62 42.09 18.68
C GLU A 117 -0.10 42.26 17.24
N ALA A 118 0.65 43.33 16.98
CA ALA A 118 1.29 43.56 15.69
C ALA A 118 2.35 42.50 15.38
N ARG A 119 3.14 42.10 16.39
CA ARG A 119 4.13 41.02 16.27
C ARG A 119 3.46 39.68 15.97
N LEU A 120 2.39 39.32 16.69
CA LEU A 120 1.65 38.08 16.47
C LEU A 120 1.01 38.04 15.09
N ALA A 121 0.45 39.15 14.61
CA ALA A 121 -0.10 39.25 13.26
C ALA A 121 0.99 39.03 12.19
N ALA A 122 2.16 39.66 12.34
CA ALA A 122 3.27 39.51 11.40
C ALA A 122 3.83 38.08 11.39
N CYS A 123 4.06 37.49 12.56
CA CYS A 123 4.53 36.11 12.70
C CYS A 123 3.50 35.10 12.17
N GLY A 124 2.21 35.28 12.49
CA GLY A 124 1.12 34.44 11.99
C GLY A 124 1.01 34.51 10.47
N ALA A 125 1.11 35.69 9.86
CA ALA A 125 1.13 35.83 8.41
C ALA A 125 2.34 35.15 7.75
N ALA A 126 3.52 35.23 8.37
CA ALA A 126 4.72 34.54 7.90
C ALA A 126 4.59 33.01 8.01
N LEU A 127 4.09 32.51 9.14
CA LEU A 127 3.83 31.09 9.36
C LEU A 127 2.80 30.57 8.36
N ARG A 128 1.69 31.28 8.15
CA ARG A 128 0.66 30.94 7.16
C ARG A 128 1.27 30.74 5.77
N ARG A 129 2.04 31.72 5.29
CA ARG A 129 2.71 31.63 3.98
C ARG A 129 3.63 30.41 3.90
N ARG A 130 4.37 30.12 4.98
CA ARG A 130 5.27 28.96 5.02
C ARG A 130 4.49 27.64 4.99
N LEU A 131 3.44 27.50 5.79
CA LEU A 131 2.60 26.29 5.83
C LEU A 131 1.89 26.07 4.48
N GLN A 132 1.37 27.13 3.86
CA GLN A 132 0.78 27.05 2.52
C GLN A 132 1.80 26.61 1.46
N ALA A 133 3.03 27.13 1.52
CA ALA A 133 4.10 26.69 0.61
C ALA A 133 4.48 25.22 0.83
N LEU A 134 4.51 24.74 2.08
CA LEU A 134 4.77 23.34 2.40
C LEU A 134 3.63 22.43 1.91
N ASN A 135 2.37 22.81 2.13
CA ASN A 135 1.22 22.07 1.62
C ASN A 135 1.23 22.02 0.08
N ALA A 136 1.56 23.12 -0.60
CA ALA A 136 1.66 23.13 -2.05
C ALA A 136 2.78 22.19 -2.56
N ALA A 137 3.92 22.14 -1.86
CA ALA A 137 5.00 21.21 -2.19
C ALA A 137 4.60 19.74 -1.96
N ALA A 138 3.94 19.45 -0.83
CA ALA A 138 3.42 18.11 -0.54
C ALA A 138 2.38 17.66 -1.56
N ALA A 139 1.41 18.53 -1.91
CA ALA A 139 0.40 18.25 -2.91
C ALA A 139 1.02 17.99 -4.29
N ALA A 140 2.06 18.75 -4.69
CA ALA A 140 2.78 18.51 -5.93
C ALA A 140 3.50 17.16 -5.95
N ALA A 141 4.11 16.76 -4.83
CA ALA A 141 4.77 15.45 -4.70
C ALA A 141 3.74 14.30 -4.80
N VAL A 142 2.61 14.40 -4.11
CA VAL A 142 1.52 13.42 -4.19
C VAL A 142 0.96 13.35 -5.61
N ALA A 143 0.75 14.49 -6.28
CA ALA A 143 0.30 14.52 -7.67
C ALA A 143 1.27 13.80 -8.61
N ALA A 144 2.57 13.89 -8.38
CA ALA A 144 3.57 13.13 -9.14
C ALA A 144 3.45 11.62 -8.90
N HIS A 145 3.21 11.18 -7.66
CA HIS A 145 2.97 9.77 -7.34
C HIS A 145 1.68 9.23 -7.94
N LEU A 146 0.60 10.01 -7.91
CA LEU A 146 -0.68 9.62 -8.50
C LEU A 146 -0.61 9.58 -10.03
N ARG A 147 0.21 10.42 -10.67
CA ARG A 147 0.49 10.31 -12.10
C ARG A 147 1.20 8.99 -12.43
N ALA A 148 2.24 8.64 -11.67
CA ALA A 148 2.91 7.34 -11.83
C ALA A 148 1.93 6.17 -11.61
N ALA A 149 1.01 6.30 -10.64
CA ALA A 149 -0.03 5.31 -10.40
C ALA A 149 -0.96 5.09 -11.60
N LEU A 150 -1.41 6.18 -12.23
CA LEU A 150 -2.22 6.13 -13.45
C LEU A 150 -1.45 5.51 -14.61
N ASP A 151 -0.19 5.93 -14.82
CA ASP A 151 0.68 5.41 -15.88
C ASP A 151 0.86 3.89 -15.73
N ASN A 152 1.14 3.41 -14.51
CA ASN A 152 1.30 1.99 -14.22
C ASN A 152 -0.01 1.21 -14.36
N CYS A 153 -1.15 1.78 -13.96
CA CYS A 153 -2.47 1.17 -14.17
C CYS A 153 -2.78 1.01 -15.67
N ILE A 154 -2.53 2.04 -16.47
CA ILE A 154 -2.75 1.98 -17.92
C ILE A 154 -1.76 1.04 -18.60
N ALA A 155 -0.50 0.98 -18.15
CA ALA A 155 0.47 0.00 -18.63
C ALA A 155 0.02 -1.44 -18.34
N CYS A 156 -0.47 -1.71 -17.12
CA CYS A 156 -1.03 -3.01 -16.73
C CYS A 156 -2.23 -3.38 -17.62
N VAL A 157 -3.22 -2.50 -17.77
CA VAL A 157 -4.37 -2.73 -18.65
C VAL A 157 -3.92 -2.97 -20.10
N ARG A 158 -2.96 -2.19 -20.59
CA ARG A 158 -2.41 -2.35 -21.94
C ARG A 158 -1.80 -3.73 -22.14
N TYR A 159 -0.96 -4.16 -21.21
CA TYR A 159 -0.33 -5.48 -21.23
C TYR A 159 -1.37 -6.60 -21.22
N GLU A 160 -2.29 -6.57 -20.26
CA GLU A 160 -3.23 -7.67 -20.12
C GLU A 160 -4.30 -7.74 -21.22
N ARG A 161 -4.69 -6.59 -21.80
CA ARG A 161 -5.81 -6.50 -22.74
C ARG A 161 -5.38 -6.45 -24.21
N LEU A 162 -4.31 -5.70 -24.54
CA LEU A 162 -4.02 -5.30 -25.93
C LEU A 162 -2.67 -5.75 -26.48
N GLN A 163 -1.63 -5.84 -25.66
CA GLN A 163 -0.28 -6.18 -26.15
C GLN A 163 -0.25 -7.59 -26.75
N GLU A 164 0.63 -7.80 -27.74
CA GLU A 164 0.73 -9.07 -28.45
C GLU A 164 1.43 -10.15 -27.63
N ASP A 165 2.38 -9.74 -26.79
CA ASP A 165 3.11 -10.57 -25.82
C ASP A 165 2.38 -10.67 -24.45
N GLY A 166 1.17 -10.14 -24.37
CA GLY A 166 0.33 -10.21 -23.18
C GLY A 166 -0.81 -11.24 -23.28
N PRO A 167 -1.56 -11.46 -22.20
CA PRO A 167 -2.69 -12.40 -22.13
C PRO A 167 -3.82 -12.17 -23.14
N ARG A 168 -4.00 -10.95 -23.66
CA ARG A 168 -5.09 -10.54 -24.58
C ARG A 168 -6.50 -10.89 -24.08
N ILE A 169 -6.75 -10.68 -22.79
CA ILE A 169 -8.05 -10.94 -22.17
C ILE A 169 -8.86 -9.66 -22.19
N GLU A 170 -9.60 -9.37 -23.25
CA GLU A 170 -10.30 -8.08 -23.40
C GLU A 170 -11.38 -7.80 -22.33
N GLU A 171 -11.94 -8.84 -21.71
CA GLU A 171 -13.04 -8.74 -20.75
C GLU A 171 -12.62 -8.05 -19.44
N VAL A 172 -13.51 -7.22 -18.91
CA VAL A 172 -13.46 -6.69 -17.55
C VAL A 172 -14.54 -7.35 -16.72
N SER A 173 -14.16 -8.10 -15.70
CA SER A 173 -15.05 -8.81 -14.78
C SER A 173 -14.40 -9.05 -13.43
N ASP A 174 -15.08 -9.70 -12.47
CA ASP A 174 -14.47 -10.03 -11.17
C ASP A 174 -13.26 -10.97 -11.31
N LYS A 175 -13.28 -11.85 -12.31
CA LYS A 175 -12.15 -12.72 -12.63
C LYS A 175 -11.01 -11.97 -13.33
N HIS A 176 -11.34 -10.93 -14.09
CA HIS A 176 -10.41 -10.13 -14.89
C HIS A 176 -10.64 -8.64 -14.60
N PRO A 177 -10.29 -8.15 -13.38
CA PRO A 177 -10.51 -6.75 -13.01
C PRO A 177 -9.64 -5.82 -13.87
N LEU A 178 -9.91 -4.51 -13.87
CA LEU A 178 -9.10 -3.57 -14.65
C LEU A 178 -7.61 -3.61 -14.28
N VAL A 179 -7.33 -3.69 -12.97
CA VAL A 179 -5.99 -3.77 -12.40
C VAL A 179 -6.02 -4.73 -11.22
N PRO A 180 -4.90 -5.41 -10.88
CA PRO A 180 -4.84 -6.32 -9.74
C PRO A 180 -5.15 -5.58 -8.44
N ARG A 181 -5.78 -6.25 -7.47
CA ARG A 181 -5.89 -5.71 -6.10
C ARG A 181 -4.49 -5.70 -5.47
N TYR A 182 -4.22 -4.69 -4.66
CA TYR A 182 -3.01 -4.59 -3.84
C TYR A 182 -3.27 -4.86 -2.36
N PHE A 183 -4.55 -4.93 -1.99
CA PHE A 183 -4.99 -5.17 -0.63
C PHE A 183 -6.14 -6.18 -0.62
N THR A 184 -6.14 -7.05 0.38
CA THR A 184 -7.32 -7.84 0.73
C THR A 184 -8.15 -7.06 1.74
N TRP A 185 -9.44 -6.93 1.47
CA TRP A 185 -10.43 -6.28 2.33
C TRP A 185 -11.38 -7.36 2.84
N THR A 186 -11.37 -7.66 4.14
CA THR A 186 -12.23 -8.72 4.68
C THR A 186 -13.71 -8.29 4.73
N ASP A 187 -13.98 -7.00 4.85
CA ASP A 187 -15.31 -6.41 4.65
C ASP A 187 -15.34 -5.75 3.25
N GLU A 188 -16.10 -6.31 2.32
CA GLU A 188 -16.13 -5.87 0.92
C GLU A 188 -16.89 -4.56 0.67
N ASP A 189 -17.48 -3.93 1.69
CA ASP A 189 -18.18 -2.67 1.50
C ASP A 189 -17.20 -1.51 1.32
N LEU A 190 -16.77 -1.35 0.07
CA LEU A 190 -15.91 -0.26 -0.38
C LEU A 190 -16.66 1.09 -0.46
N ALA A 191 -17.97 1.15 -0.15
CA ALA A 191 -18.70 2.41 -0.11
C ALA A 191 -18.14 3.33 0.99
N ASP A 192 -17.77 2.75 2.14
CA ASP A 192 -17.23 3.45 3.30
C ASP A 192 -15.75 3.09 3.54
N ALA A 193 -14.97 2.95 2.47
CA ALA A 193 -13.55 2.60 2.54
C ALA A 193 -12.72 3.52 3.46
N GLU A 194 -13.07 4.82 3.50
CA GLU A 194 -12.45 5.79 4.41
C GLU A 194 -12.80 5.50 5.88
N ALA A 195 -14.07 5.25 6.21
CA ALA A 195 -14.41 4.87 7.58
C ALA A 195 -13.72 3.55 7.99
N CYS A 196 -13.59 2.61 7.05
CA CYS A 196 -12.92 1.34 7.28
C CYS A 196 -11.43 1.51 7.62
N VAL A 197 -10.64 2.17 6.75
CA VAL A 197 -9.16 2.20 6.94
C VAL A 197 -8.71 3.13 8.07
N TRP A 198 -9.57 4.03 8.56
CA TRP A 198 -9.31 4.84 9.75
C TRP A 198 -9.89 4.25 11.04
N GLY A 199 -10.94 3.44 10.94
CA GLY A 199 -11.57 2.79 12.09
C GLY A 199 -10.96 1.44 12.44
N GLU A 200 -11.69 0.66 13.23
CA GLU A 200 -11.33 -0.72 13.62
C GLU A 200 -11.24 -1.66 12.40
N GLY A 201 -11.81 -1.28 11.25
CA GLY A 201 -11.69 -2.01 9.99
C GLY A 201 -10.26 -2.03 9.42
N GLY A 202 -9.38 -1.11 9.80
CA GLY A 202 -8.05 -0.96 9.20
C GLY A 202 -7.14 -2.18 9.39
N GLU A 203 -7.35 -2.95 10.47
CA GLU A 203 -6.64 -4.22 10.73
C GLU A 203 -6.96 -5.30 9.67
N ARG A 204 -8.12 -5.18 9.03
CA ARG A 204 -8.66 -6.12 8.04
C ARG A 204 -8.39 -5.71 6.60
N VAL A 205 -7.52 -4.72 6.41
CA VAL A 205 -7.06 -4.22 5.10
C VAL A 205 -5.57 -4.52 4.98
N SER A 206 -5.26 -5.75 4.57
CA SER A 206 -3.89 -6.29 4.51
C SER A 206 -3.29 -6.11 3.12
N ALA A 207 -2.06 -5.62 3.07
CA ALA A 207 -1.30 -5.42 1.85
C ALA A 207 -0.84 -6.75 1.24
N HIS A 208 -0.92 -6.86 -0.09
CA HIS A 208 -0.42 -8.00 -0.84
C HIS A 208 1.09 -7.98 -0.94
N ASN A 209 1.69 -9.17 -1.05
CA ASN A 209 3.08 -9.32 -1.42
C ASN A 209 3.24 -9.35 -2.96
N GLY A 210 4.48 -9.38 -3.43
CA GLY A 210 4.79 -9.43 -4.84
C GLY A 210 6.25 -9.07 -5.08
N TRP A 211 6.51 -8.51 -6.25
CA TRP A 211 7.83 -8.01 -6.62
C TRP A 211 7.72 -6.72 -7.42
N VAL A 212 8.80 -5.95 -7.43
CA VAL A 212 8.87 -4.64 -8.10
C VAL A 212 9.97 -4.70 -9.14
N MET A 213 9.66 -4.28 -10.37
CA MET A 213 10.63 -4.20 -11.47
C MET A 213 11.81 -3.30 -11.08
N ASP A 214 13.04 -3.76 -11.31
CA ASP A 214 14.29 -3.01 -11.10
C ASP A 214 14.47 -2.41 -9.69
N ALA A 215 13.82 -2.99 -8.66
CA ALA A 215 13.98 -2.58 -7.28
C ALA A 215 15.13 -3.30 -6.58
N ASP A 216 15.70 -2.66 -5.55
CA ASP A 216 16.61 -3.31 -4.61
C ASP A 216 15.82 -4.34 -3.78
N PRO A 217 16.09 -5.65 -3.92
CA PRO A 217 15.30 -6.68 -3.24
C PRO A 217 15.49 -6.69 -1.73
N LEU A 218 16.56 -6.07 -1.22
CA LEU A 218 16.83 -5.96 0.22
C LEU A 218 15.97 -4.89 0.89
N GLN A 219 15.35 -4.00 0.10
CA GLN A 219 14.45 -2.97 0.62
C GLN A 219 13.04 -3.51 0.70
N ASP A 220 12.49 -3.53 1.91
CA ASP A 220 11.09 -3.83 2.09
C ASP A 220 10.23 -2.68 1.52
N PHE A 221 9.60 -2.94 0.38
CA PHE A 221 8.75 -2.00 -0.34
C PHE A 221 7.45 -1.63 0.39
N ALA A 222 7.07 -2.36 1.44
CA ALA A 222 5.92 -2.04 2.29
C ALA A 222 6.30 -1.20 3.51
N ALA A 223 7.59 -1.11 3.82
CA ALA A 223 8.09 -0.44 5.01
C ALA A 223 8.14 1.10 4.83
N PRO A 224 7.83 1.87 5.88
CA PRO A 224 7.75 3.34 5.80
C PRO A 224 9.10 4.01 5.51
N GLU A 225 10.22 3.36 5.80
CA GLU A 225 11.58 3.88 5.61
C GLU A 225 11.90 4.15 4.13
N HIS A 226 11.23 3.43 3.22
CA HIS A 226 11.32 3.61 1.77
C HIS A 226 10.10 4.38 1.21
N ASP A 227 9.46 5.15 2.09
CA ASP A 227 8.26 5.96 1.87
C ASP A 227 7.04 5.15 1.37
N ALA A 228 7.14 3.81 1.40
CA ALA A 228 6.14 2.84 0.96
C ALA A 228 5.41 3.21 -0.35
N ARG A 229 6.11 3.95 -1.22
CA ARG A 229 5.52 4.58 -2.40
C ARG A 229 5.07 3.56 -3.42
N VAL A 230 5.62 2.36 -3.40
CA VAL A 230 5.32 1.27 -4.32
C VAL A 230 3.82 0.97 -4.40
N TYR A 231 3.15 0.94 -3.24
CA TYR A 231 1.70 0.70 -3.20
C TYR A 231 0.91 1.88 -3.78
N LEU A 232 1.27 3.12 -3.42
CA LEU A 232 0.58 4.33 -3.89
C LEU A 232 0.80 4.56 -5.39
N ARG A 233 2.03 4.32 -5.87
CA ARG A 233 2.46 4.47 -7.27
C ARG A 233 2.08 3.29 -8.15
N ARG A 234 1.47 2.24 -7.59
CA ARG A 234 1.04 1.06 -8.36
C ARG A 234 2.20 0.36 -9.10
N GLU A 235 3.35 0.26 -8.44
CA GLU A 235 4.59 -0.33 -9.00
C GLU A 235 4.76 -1.83 -8.69
N LEU A 236 3.91 -2.38 -7.83
CA LEU A 236 3.96 -3.77 -7.41
C LEU A 236 3.33 -4.69 -8.48
N ILE A 237 4.06 -5.72 -8.89
CA ILE A 237 3.47 -6.88 -9.52
C ILE A 237 2.92 -7.77 -8.39
N ALA A 238 1.67 -7.50 -8.02
CA ALA A 238 1.04 -8.07 -6.84
C ALA A 238 0.59 -9.51 -7.05
N TRP A 239 0.78 -10.34 -6.02
CA TRP A 239 0.21 -11.68 -5.93
C TRP A 239 -1.10 -11.60 -5.13
N GLY A 240 -2.22 -11.56 -5.85
CA GLY A 240 -3.53 -11.26 -5.25
C GLY A 240 -4.04 -12.28 -4.22
N ASP A 241 -3.46 -13.47 -4.20
CA ASP A 241 -3.73 -14.54 -3.23
C ASP A 241 -2.85 -14.45 -1.98
N SER A 242 -1.87 -13.55 -1.94
CA SER A 242 -0.79 -13.57 -0.97
C SER A 242 -0.68 -12.26 -0.19
N VAL A 243 -0.93 -12.29 1.12
CA VAL A 243 -0.71 -11.13 2.00
C VAL A 243 0.72 -11.11 2.54
N LYS A 244 1.33 -9.92 2.57
CA LYS A 244 2.71 -9.72 3.01
C LYS A 244 2.83 -9.79 4.53
N LEU A 245 3.77 -10.60 5.01
CA LEU A 245 4.04 -10.78 6.44
C LEU A 245 4.95 -9.67 6.98
N ARG A 246 4.66 -9.19 8.20
CA ARG A 246 5.33 -8.09 8.87
C ARG A 246 6.03 -8.57 10.13
N TYR A 247 7.32 -8.93 10.01
CA TYR A 247 8.13 -9.42 11.14
C TYR A 247 8.59 -8.30 12.08
N GLY A 248 8.70 -7.06 11.61
CA GLY A 248 9.33 -5.97 12.34
C GLY A 248 10.85 -6.13 12.46
N ALA A 249 11.48 -5.44 13.41
CA ALA A 249 12.90 -5.53 13.70
C ALA A 249 13.26 -6.79 14.50
N GLY A 250 12.33 -7.34 15.27
CA GLY A 250 12.53 -8.53 16.08
C GLY A 250 11.22 -9.20 16.54
N PRO A 251 11.32 -10.32 17.28
CA PRO A 251 10.17 -11.07 17.78
C PRO A 251 9.14 -10.24 18.55
N GLU A 252 9.59 -9.19 19.25
CA GLU A 252 8.75 -8.28 20.02
C GLU A 252 7.74 -7.48 19.18
N ASP A 253 8.05 -7.22 17.90
CA ASP A 253 7.19 -6.42 17.01
C ASP A 253 6.04 -7.23 16.41
N SER A 254 6.20 -8.56 16.36
CA SER A 254 5.22 -9.48 15.78
C SER A 254 5.26 -10.87 16.45
N PRO A 255 5.00 -10.98 17.78
CA PRO A 255 5.29 -12.19 18.55
C PRO A 255 4.62 -13.45 18.03
N PHE A 256 3.35 -13.33 17.64
CA PHE A 256 2.61 -14.44 17.04
C PHE A 256 3.28 -14.92 15.74
N LEU A 257 3.60 -14.00 14.83
CA LEU A 257 4.17 -14.36 13.53
C LEU A 257 5.49 -15.09 13.68
N TRP A 258 6.39 -14.59 14.54
CA TRP A 258 7.67 -15.21 14.80
C TRP A 258 7.52 -16.60 15.40
N ALA A 259 6.61 -16.78 16.37
CA ALA A 259 6.34 -18.10 16.96
C ALA A 259 5.74 -19.07 15.92
N HIS A 260 4.77 -18.60 15.13
CA HIS A 260 4.10 -19.38 14.11
C HIS A 260 5.06 -19.84 13.01
N MET A 261 5.92 -18.94 12.53
CA MET A 261 6.89 -19.24 11.47
C MET A 261 8.04 -20.11 12.00
N ARG A 262 8.42 -19.95 13.27
CA ARG A 262 9.35 -20.86 13.94
C ARG A 262 8.81 -22.28 13.97
N GLU A 263 7.59 -22.47 14.47
CA GLU A 263 6.94 -23.78 14.52
C GLU A 263 6.82 -24.39 13.12
N TYR A 264 6.42 -23.61 12.12
CA TYR A 264 6.37 -24.03 10.72
C TYR A 264 7.73 -24.53 10.20
N VAL A 265 8.81 -23.79 10.45
CA VAL A 265 10.16 -24.17 10.01
C VAL A 265 10.68 -25.37 10.79
N GLU A 266 10.47 -25.44 12.10
CA GLU A 266 10.86 -26.59 12.95
C GLU A 266 10.16 -27.88 12.48
N LEU A 267 8.84 -27.84 12.28
CA LEU A 267 8.07 -28.98 11.76
C LEU A 267 8.53 -29.41 10.36
N THR A 268 8.84 -28.45 9.48
CA THR A 268 9.31 -28.79 8.13
C THR A 268 10.71 -29.41 8.18
N ALA A 269 11.60 -28.91 9.04
CA ALA A 269 12.94 -29.46 9.23
C ALA A 269 12.94 -30.87 9.86
N GLU A 270 11.94 -31.20 10.69
CA GLU A 270 11.78 -32.56 11.24
C GLU A 270 11.34 -33.59 10.19
N LEU A 271 10.61 -33.16 9.17
CA LEU A 271 10.00 -34.04 8.17
C LEU A 271 10.84 -34.24 6.91
N PHE A 272 11.64 -33.24 6.51
CA PHE A 272 12.36 -33.24 5.24
C PHE A 272 13.87 -33.23 5.43
N ASP A 273 14.60 -33.82 4.47
CA ASP A 273 16.07 -33.87 4.49
C ASP A 273 16.72 -32.52 4.17
N GLY A 274 15.96 -31.57 3.65
CA GLY A 274 16.44 -30.21 3.35
C GLY A 274 15.31 -29.21 3.12
N LEU A 275 15.67 -27.92 3.18
CA LEU A 275 14.76 -26.80 2.97
C LEU A 275 15.25 -25.95 1.78
N ARG A 276 14.30 -25.51 0.94
CA ARG A 276 14.53 -24.47 -0.07
C ARG A 276 13.79 -23.22 0.38
N LEU A 277 14.53 -22.14 0.66
CA LEU A 277 13.91 -20.86 1.01
C LEU A 277 13.44 -20.14 -0.25
N ASP A 278 12.13 -20.01 -0.41
CA ASP A 278 11.53 -19.28 -1.50
C ASP A 278 11.84 -17.78 -1.39
N ASN A 279 12.18 -17.16 -2.52
CA ASN A 279 12.46 -15.71 -2.61
C ASN A 279 13.39 -15.17 -1.52
N CYS A 280 14.45 -15.93 -1.20
CA CYS A 280 15.39 -15.61 -0.12
C CYS A 280 16.04 -14.22 -0.22
N HIS A 281 16.15 -13.67 -1.43
CA HIS A 281 16.74 -12.36 -1.70
C HIS A 281 15.86 -11.19 -1.21
N SER A 282 14.56 -11.42 -0.98
CA SER A 282 13.62 -10.44 -0.44
C SER A 282 13.14 -10.76 0.98
N THR A 283 13.68 -11.82 1.59
CA THR A 283 13.50 -12.11 3.01
C THR A 283 14.52 -11.31 3.82
N PRO A 284 14.09 -10.48 4.81
CA PRO A 284 15.02 -9.71 5.62
C PRO A 284 16.06 -10.60 6.32
N LEU A 285 17.32 -10.16 6.35
CA LEU A 285 18.43 -10.97 6.86
C LEU A 285 18.23 -11.43 8.30
N HIS A 286 17.60 -10.62 9.15
CA HIS A 286 17.34 -10.97 10.56
C HIS A 286 16.22 -12.00 10.74
N VAL A 287 15.35 -12.15 9.73
CA VAL A 287 14.30 -13.17 9.70
C VAL A 287 14.86 -14.52 9.24
N SER A 288 15.95 -14.49 8.47
CA SER A 288 16.72 -15.69 8.09
C SER A 288 17.67 -16.10 9.24
N PRO A 289 17.97 -17.40 9.44
CA PRO A 289 18.89 -17.81 10.50
C PRO A 289 20.26 -17.12 10.37
N PRO A 290 20.87 -16.67 11.48
CA PRO A 290 22.10 -15.91 11.44
C PRO A 290 23.25 -16.73 10.83
N HIS A 291 24.09 -16.07 10.02
CA HIS A 291 25.37 -16.57 9.50
C HIS A 291 26.39 -16.99 10.58
N HIS A 292 26.04 -16.90 11.87
CA HIS A 292 26.86 -17.31 13.00
C HIS A 292 26.06 -18.17 13.99
N ALA A 293 25.52 -19.29 13.52
CA ALA A 293 25.48 -20.46 14.38
C ALA A 293 26.92 -20.94 14.55
N SER A 294 27.62 -20.42 15.57
CA SER A 294 28.80 -21.09 16.10
C SER A 294 28.36 -22.48 16.55
N TYR A 295 28.55 -23.47 15.69
CA TYR A 295 28.41 -24.88 16.01
C TYR A 295 29.41 -25.20 17.11
N ASN A 296 28.98 -25.10 18.37
CA ASN A 296 29.64 -25.77 19.47
C ASN A 296 29.32 -27.26 19.32
N TYR A 297 30.16 -27.97 18.58
CA TYR A 297 30.27 -29.41 18.71
C TYR A 297 30.83 -29.70 20.10
N ASN A 298 29.99 -30.26 20.99
CA ASN A 298 30.44 -31.05 22.13
C ASN A 298 30.45 -32.52 21.72
#